data_AF-A0A7S1H7I3-F1
#
_entry.id   AF-A0A7S1H7I3-F1
#
_cell.length_a   1.000
_cell.length_b   1.000
_cell.length_c   1.000
_cell.angle_alpha   90.00
_cell.angle_beta   90.00
_cell.angle_gamma   90.00
#
_symmetry.space_group_name_H-M   'P 1'
#
loop_
_entity.id
_entity.type
_entity.pdbx_description
1 polymer ?
#
loop_
_entity_poly.entity_id
_entity_poly.type
_entity_poly.pdbx_seq_one_letter_code
_entity_poly.pdbx_strand_id
1 'polypeptide(L)'
;DEGSGSKQPSPAKKRKGQAEQEEEGAKAQEKDGEGEAGAARPKKKSKKVEITQEDYDLMTSMLVSELRAREERQEDDMTQQEVIEWYLLVRDDIDSDEGLIEARKKMQGVIQRLINVDHTLIVLNQEEIADITPEKKRREARKLSVHPNFVANS
;
A
#
# COMPACT_ATOMS: atom_id res chain seq x y z
N ASP A 1 49.75 43.05 -1.48
CA ASP A 1 49.36 42.06 -2.49
C ASP A 1 50.27 42.17 -3.69
N GLU A 2 51.46 41.58 -3.72
CA GLU A 2 51.85 40.18 -3.44
C GLU A 2 51.11 39.14 -4.32
N GLY A 3 51.90 38.39 -5.11
CA GLY A 3 51.49 37.23 -5.91
C GLY A 3 51.70 37.45 -7.42
N SER A 4 52.89 37.29 -8.01
CA SER A 4 53.76 36.10 -8.10
C SER A 4 53.08 34.86 -8.71
N GLY A 5 53.58 34.36 -9.84
CA GLY A 5 53.30 33.00 -10.29
C GLY A 5 53.34 32.71 -11.79
N SER A 6 54.54 32.67 -12.38
CA SER A 6 54.83 32.04 -13.67
C SER A 6 54.47 30.54 -13.73
N LYS A 7 53.92 30.04 -14.85
CA LYS A 7 54.44 28.83 -15.54
C LYS A 7 53.72 28.52 -16.87
N GLN A 8 54.54 28.26 -17.89
CA GLN A 8 54.18 27.58 -19.16
C GLN A 8 54.11 26.02 -18.97
N PRO A 9 54.19 25.14 -20.01
CA PRO A 9 53.04 24.47 -20.65
C PRO A 9 53.13 22.91 -20.74
N SER A 10 52.03 22.25 -21.15
CA SER A 10 51.92 20.93 -21.85
C SER A 10 52.43 19.64 -21.14
N PRO A 11 52.29 18.41 -21.72
CA PRO A 11 51.07 17.68 -22.14
C PRO A 11 51.02 16.21 -21.62
N ALA A 12 49.96 15.49 -22.00
CA ALA A 12 49.88 14.01 -22.14
C ALA A 12 49.50 13.15 -20.91
N LYS A 13 48.43 12.34 -21.02
CA LYS A 13 48.51 10.89 -21.35
C LYS A 13 47.16 10.16 -21.22
N LYS A 14 46.88 9.42 -22.30
CA LYS A 14 45.99 8.28 -22.48
C LYS A 14 45.78 7.39 -21.24
N ARG A 15 44.52 7.00 -20.99
CA ARG A 15 44.05 5.68 -20.48
C ARG A 15 42.63 5.53 -21.06
N LYS A 16 42.34 4.78 -22.12
CA LYS A 16 42.37 3.32 -22.37
C LYS A 16 41.84 2.46 -21.20
N GLY A 17 40.58 2.08 -21.33
CA GLY A 17 39.88 0.93 -20.76
C GLY A 17 38.52 0.93 -21.48
N GLN A 18 38.26 0.12 -22.50
CA GLN A 18 38.21 -1.35 -22.56
C GLN A 18 37.27 -1.92 -21.50
N ALA A 19 35.99 -2.00 -21.86
CA ALA A 19 35.02 -2.93 -21.33
C ALA A 19 34.21 -3.42 -22.54
N GLU A 20 34.67 -4.54 -23.07
CA GLU A 20 33.89 -5.44 -23.93
C GLU A 20 32.80 -6.06 -23.06
N GLN A 21 31.55 -5.99 -23.50
CA GLN A 21 30.58 -7.05 -23.24
C GLN A 21 29.53 -7.04 -24.34
N GLU A 22 29.67 -8.05 -25.18
CA GLU A 22 28.66 -8.61 -26.07
C GLU A 22 27.39 -8.95 -25.29
N GLU A 23 26.23 -8.70 -25.89
CA GLU A 23 25.10 -9.63 -25.93
C GLU A 23 24.19 -9.14 -27.06
N GLU A 24 24.40 -9.75 -28.22
CA GLU A 24 23.51 -9.73 -29.36
C GLU A 24 22.34 -10.67 -29.05
N GLY A 25 21.10 -10.18 -29.18
CA GLY A 25 19.93 -10.99 -28.85
C GLY A 25 18.62 -10.39 -29.32
N ALA A 26 18.59 -9.80 -30.52
CA ALA A 26 17.36 -9.44 -31.19
C ALA A 26 16.79 -10.67 -31.92
N LYS A 27 15.59 -11.13 -31.53
CA LYS A 27 14.69 -11.74 -32.51
C LYS A 27 13.22 -11.43 -32.20
N ALA A 28 12.63 -10.71 -33.15
CA ALA A 28 11.21 -10.40 -33.23
C ALA A 28 10.38 -11.61 -33.71
N GLN A 29 9.22 -11.79 -33.07
CA GLN A 29 7.87 -11.92 -33.64
C GLN A 29 7.62 -12.75 -34.91
N GLU A 30 6.86 -13.83 -34.75
CA GLU A 30 5.76 -14.36 -35.63
C GLU A 30 4.82 -15.12 -34.66
N LYS A 31 3.57 -14.77 -34.31
CA LYS A 31 2.30 -14.42 -34.96
C LYS A 31 1.56 -15.60 -35.64
N ASP A 32 0.44 -15.97 -35.02
CA ASP A 32 -0.79 -16.64 -35.50
C ASP A 32 -0.65 -18.05 -36.14
N GLY A 33 -1.43 -19.09 -35.82
CA GLY A 33 -2.63 -19.20 -34.98
C GLY A 33 -3.27 -20.59 -35.11
N GLU A 34 -4.42 -20.71 -34.45
CA GLU A 34 -5.51 -21.68 -34.63
C GLU A 34 -5.53 -22.94 -33.74
N GLY A 35 -6.67 -23.15 -33.05
CA GLY A 35 -7.06 -24.45 -32.49
C GLY A 35 -7.58 -24.49 -31.05
N GLU A 36 -8.71 -23.85 -30.77
CA GLU A 36 -9.83 -24.40 -29.98
C GLU A 36 -9.55 -25.22 -28.69
N ALA A 37 -9.77 -24.59 -27.52
CA ALA A 37 -10.63 -25.11 -26.45
C ALA A 37 -10.63 -24.12 -25.28
N GLY A 38 -11.79 -23.53 -25.00
CA GLY A 38 -12.00 -22.66 -23.84
C GLY A 38 -11.85 -23.43 -22.54
N ALA A 39 -10.61 -23.56 -22.06
CA ALA A 39 -10.35 -23.93 -20.67
C ALA A 39 -10.58 -22.69 -19.81
N ALA A 40 -11.84 -22.50 -19.39
CA ALA A 40 -12.17 -21.60 -18.30
C ALA A 40 -11.31 -22.00 -17.09
N ARG A 41 -10.21 -21.26 -16.84
CA ARG A 41 -9.43 -21.42 -15.60
C ARG A 41 -10.43 -21.31 -14.44
N PRO A 42 -10.52 -22.30 -13.54
CA PRO A 42 -11.41 -22.19 -12.40
C PRO A 42 -10.98 -20.96 -11.62
N LYS A 43 -11.83 -19.92 -11.61
CA LYS A 43 -11.67 -18.76 -10.74
C LYS A 43 -11.65 -19.33 -9.32
N LYS A 44 -10.46 -19.43 -8.71
CA LYS A 44 -10.31 -19.84 -7.31
C LYS A 44 -11.24 -18.94 -6.50
N LYS A 45 -12.35 -19.51 -6.01
CA LYS A 45 -13.29 -18.79 -5.15
C LYS A 45 -12.47 -18.30 -3.96
N SER A 46 -12.27 -16.99 -3.86
CA SER A 46 -11.56 -16.41 -2.73
C SER A 46 -12.31 -16.85 -1.47
N LYS A 47 -11.63 -17.56 -0.57
CA LYS A 47 -12.19 -17.93 0.73
C LYS A 47 -12.71 -16.64 1.37
N LYS A 48 -13.99 -16.63 1.73
CA LYS A 48 -14.58 -15.51 2.43
C LYS A 48 -13.86 -15.41 3.77
N VAL A 49 -13.38 -14.22 4.11
CA VAL A 49 -12.79 -13.98 5.44
C VAL A 49 -13.95 -14.00 6.42
N GLU A 50 -13.91 -14.94 7.35
CA GLU A 50 -14.87 -15.02 8.45
C GLU A 50 -14.26 -14.31 9.66
N ILE A 51 -15.03 -13.42 10.28
CA ILE A 51 -14.63 -12.62 11.43
C ILE A 51 -15.67 -12.89 12.51
N THR A 52 -15.23 -13.26 13.71
CA THR A 52 -16.16 -13.42 14.85
C THR A 52 -16.71 -12.04 15.24
N GLN A 53 -17.87 -12.01 15.89
CA GLN A 53 -18.43 -10.74 16.33
C GLN A 53 -17.50 -10.03 17.34
N GLU A 54 -16.88 -10.80 18.24
CA GLU A 54 -15.92 -10.31 19.23
C GLU A 54 -14.68 -9.67 18.56
N ASP A 55 -14.11 -10.35 17.54
CA ASP A 55 -12.98 -9.82 16.76
C ASP A 55 -13.36 -8.50 16.08
N TYR A 56 -14.55 -8.45 15.48
CA TYR A 56 -15.05 -7.26 14.79
C TYR A 56 -15.24 -6.08 15.76
N ASP A 57 -15.86 -6.31 16.93
CA ASP A 57 -16.11 -5.27 17.92
C ASP A 57 -14.81 -4.74 18.52
N LEU A 58 -13.85 -5.63 18.80
CA LEU A 58 -12.52 -5.26 19.27
C LEU A 58 -11.78 -4.40 18.23
N MET A 59 -11.70 -4.87 16.99
CA MET A 59 -11.05 -4.14 15.89
C MET A 59 -11.70 -2.77 15.66
N THR A 60 -13.03 -2.70 15.67
CA THR A 60 -13.79 -1.46 15.50
C THR A 60 -13.52 -0.48 16.64
N SER A 61 -13.54 -0.96 17.89
CA SER A 61 -13.31 -0.12 19.07
C SER A 61 -11.90 0.47 19.08
N MET A 62 -10.88 -0.35 18.78
CA MET A 62 -9.49 0.12 18.67
C MET A 62 -9.35 1.19 17.59
N LEU A 63 -9.90 0.94 16.41
CA LEU A 63 -9.77 1.84 15.27
C LEU A 63 -10.46 3.19 15.52
N VAL A 64 -11.69 3.17 16.04
CA VAL A 64 -12.43 4.40 16.35
C VAL A 64 -11.73 5.19 17.46
N SER A 65 -11.24 4.49 18.50
CA SER A 65 -10.53 5.14 19.60
C SER A 65 -9.27 5.86 19.11
N GLU A 66 -8.47 5.23 18.26
CA GLU A 66 -7.24 5.85 17.76
C GLU A 66 -7.51 7.03 16.83
N LEU A 67 -8.44 6.88 15.88
CA LEU A 67 -8.77 7.96 14.94
C LEU A 67 -9.29 9.20 15.69
N ARG A 68 -10.15 9.02 16.70
CA ARG A 68 -10.62 10.14 17.55
C ARG A 68 -9.51 10.76 18.37
N ALA A 69 -8.63 9.93 18.94
CA ALA A 69 -7.54 10.43 19.75
C ALA A 69 -6.54 11.23 18.88
N ARG A 70 -6.34 10.86 17.62
CA ARG A 70 -5.58 11.65 16.63
C ARG A 70 -6.24 12.99 16.32
N GLU A 71 -7.55 12.99 16.10
CA GLU A 71 -8.32 14.22 15.86
C GLU A 71 -8.19 15.18 17.06
N GLU A 72 -8.27 14.67 18.29
CA GLU A 72 -8.07 15.45 19.52
C GLU A 72 -6.64 16.01 19.64
N ARG A 73 -5.64 15.22 19.25
CA ARG A 73 -4.23 15.63 19.20
C ARG A 73 -3.89 16.53 18.01
N GLN A 74 -4.86 16.85 17.15
CA GLN A 74 -4.68 17.62 15.92
C GLN A 74 -3.63 17.03 14.97
N GLU A 75 -3.51 15.70 14.96
CA GLU A 75 -2.65 14.97 14.03
C GLU A 75 -3.34 14.76 12.68
N ASP A 76 -2.56 14.56 11.62
CA ASP A 76 -3.09 14.25 10.29
C ASP A 76 -3.90 12.94 10.27
N ASP A 77 -4.96 12.93 9.46
CA ASP A 77 -5.75 11.72 9.20
C ASP A 77 -4.90 10.62 8.57
N MET A 78 -5.16 9.39 8.99
CA MET A 78 -4.45 8.22 8.50
C MET A 78 -5.05 7.68 7.21
N THR A 79 -4.21 7.25 6.30
CA THR A 79 -4.62 6.43 5.15
C THR A 79 -5.09 5.05 5.62
N GLN A 80 -5.93 4.38 4.82
CA GLN A 80 -6.36 3.02 5.09
C GLN A 80 -5.16 2.07 5.29
N GLN A 81 -4.07 2.25 4.53
CA GLN A 81 -2.85 1.48 4.72
C GLN A 81 -2.22 1.73 6.10
N GLU A 82 -2.07 3.00 6.49
CA GLU A 82 -1.49 3.37 7.79
C GLU A 82 -2.33 2.85 8.95
N VAL A 83 -3.67 2.89 8.85
CA VAL A 83 -4.55 2.34 9.90
C VAL A 83 -4.34 0.84 10.08
N ILE A 84 -4.20 0.10 8.97
CA ILE A 84 -3.92 -1.34 9.02
C ILE A 84 -2.55 -1.59 9.64
N GLU A 85 -1.53 -0.82 9.25
CA GLU A 85 -0.17 -0.96 9.79
C GLU A 85 -0.10 -0.63 11.28
N TRP A 86 -0.78 0.43 11.72
CA TRP A 86 -0.93 0.76 13.14
C TRP A 86 -1.60 -0.37 13.91
N TYR A 87 -2.70 -0.94 13.40
CA TYR A 87 -3.38 -2.05 14.07
C TYR A 87 -2.45 -3.26 14.29
N LEU A 88 -1.66 -3.61 13.26
CA LEU A 88 -0.71 -4.71 13.36
C LEU A 88 0.44 -4.39 14.33
N LEU A 89 0.84 -3.11 14.44
CA LEU A 89 1.87 -2.67 15.38
C LEU A 89 1.40 -2.75 16.84
N VAL A 90 0.14 -2.42 17.12
CA VAL A 90 -0.42 -2.44 18.49
C VAL A 90 -0.94 -3.82 18.90
N ARG A 91 -1.07 -4.76 17.97
CA ARG A 91 -1.39 -6.18 18.23
C ARG A 91 -0.10 -6.98 18.39
N ASP A 92 0.54 -6.81 19.55
CA ASP A 92 1.79 -7.52 19.88
C ASP A 92 1.58 -9.02 20.17
N ASP A 93 0.33 -9.48 20.27
CA ASP A 93 -0.04 -10.88 20.49
C ASP A 93 0.08 -11.78 19.24
N ILE A 94 0.45 -11.23 18.08
CA ILE A 94 0.50 -11.95 16.80
C ILE A 94 1.94 -12.34 16.45
N ASP A 95 2.36 -13.52 16.90
CA ASP A 95 3.74 -14.03 16.71
C ASP A 95 3.96 -14.88 15.44
N SER A 96 3.02 -14.88 14.49
CA SER A 96 3.15 -15.68 13.25
C SER A 96 2.90 -14.88 11.98
N ASP A 97 3.67 -15.19 10.93
CA ASP A 97 3.51 -14.60 9.59
C ASP A 97 2.10 -14.87 9.04
N GLU A 98 1.59 -16.09 9.22
CA GLU A 98 0.22 -16.46 8.83
C GLU A 98 -0.81 -15.63 9.59
N GLY A 99 -0.62 -15.44 10.90
CA GLY A 99 -1.49 -14.62 11.76
C GLY A 99 -1.50 -13.16 11.33
N LEU A 100 -0.34 -12.58 11.00
CA LEU A 100 -0.22 -11.21 10.49
C LEU A 100 -0.96 -11.04 9.16
N ILE A 101 -0.83 -12.00 8.24
CA ILE A 101 -1.54 -11.99 6.95
C ILE A 101 -3.05 -12.07 7.17
N GLU A 102 -3.50 -12.91 8.10
CA GLU A 102 -4.93 -13.04 8.43
C GLU A 102 -5.48 -11.77 9.08
N ALA A 103 -4.80 -11.24 10.10
CA ALA A 103 -5.18 -10.02 10.79
C ALA A 103 -5.26 -8.83 9.84
N ARG A 104 -4.29 -8.71 8.91
CA ARG A 104 -4.33 -7.70 7.84
C ARG A 104 -5.59 -7.83 6.97
N LYS A 105 -5.96 -9.05 6.57
CA LYS A 105 -7.16 -9.29 5.75
C LYS A 105 -8.44 -9.02 6.53
N LYS A 106 -8.51 -9.43 7.79
CA LYS A 106 -9.63 -9.15 8.69
C LYS A 106 -9.82 -7.64 8.82
N MET A 107 -8.75 -6.91 9.14
CA MET A 107 -8.80 -5.46 9.29
C MET A 107 -9.23 -4.74 8.00
N GLN A 108 -8.74 -5.18 6.82
CA GLN A 108 -9.24 -4.68 5.53
C GLN A 108 -10.75 -4.87 5.36
N GLY A 109 -11.27 -6.05 5.75
CA GLY A 109 -12.69 -6.36 5.73
C GLY A 109 -13.51 -5.49 6.69
N VAL A 110 -12.99 -5.27 7.91
CA VAL A 110 -13.61 -4.39 8.92
C VAL A 110 -13.72 -2.97 8.38
N ILE A 111 -12.61 -2.38 7.92
CA ILE A 111 -12.61 -1.01 7.37
C ILE A 111 -13.62 -0.87 6.22
N GLN A 112 -13.65 -1.84 5.31
CA GLN A 112 -14.59 -1.82 4.20
C GLN A 112 -16.05 -1.85 4.70
N ARG A 113 -16.36 -2.64 5.72
CA ARG A 113 -17.71 -2.69 6.31
C ARG A 113 -18.05 -1.38 7.03
N LEU A 114 -17.12 -0.82 7.80
CA LEU A 114 -17.32 0.45 8.53
C LEU A 114 -17.58 1.64 7.59
N ILE A 115 -17.02 1.63 6.39
CA ILE A 115 -17.25 2.67 5.37
C ILE A 115 -18.60 2.47 4.66
N ASN A 116 -18.88 1.25 4.17
CA ASN A 116 -19.98 1.04 3.21
C ASN A 116 -21.29 0.55 3.84
N VAL A 117 -21.23 -0.01 5.05
CA VAL A 117 -22.39 -0.63 5.72
C VAL A 117 -22.72 0.12 6.99
N ASP A 118 -21.75 0.22 7.90
CA ASP A 118 -22.01 0.78 9.23
C ASP A 118 -21.86 2.32 9.25
N HIS A 119 -21.37 2.92 8.16
CA HIS A 119 -21.14 4.36 7.98
C HIS A 119 -20.48 5.04 9.19
N THR A 120 -19.60 4.29 9.85
CA THR A 120 -18.84 4.71 11.03
C THR A 120 -17.59 5.47 10.62
N LEU A 121 -17.01 5.15 9.46
CA LEU A 121 -15.87 5.83 8.88
C LEU A 121 -16.28 6.60 7.63
N ILE A 122 -15.70 7.78 7.44
CA ILE A 122 -15.80 8.59 6.24
C ILE A 122 -14.45 8.62 5.50
N VAL A 123 -14.52 8.69 4.17
CA VAL A 123 -13.34 8.81 3.31
C VAL A 123 -13.19 10.27 2.90
N LEU A 124 -12.04 10.88 3.21
CA LEU A 124 -11.82 12.31 2.97
C LEU A 124 -11.33 12.63 1.55
N ASN A 125 -10.49 11.76 0.97
CA ASN A 125 -9.76 12.07 -0.27
C ASN A 125 -10.20 11.20 -1.46
N GLN A 126 -11.50 10.94 -1.62
CA GLN A 126 -11.99 10.01 -2.65
C GLN A 126 -11.72 10.47 -4.09
N GLU A 127 -11.59 11.78 -4.34
CA GLU A 127 -11.49 12.39 -5.68
C GLU A 127 -10.05 12.71 -6.13
N GLU A 128 -9.08 12.75 -5.21
CA GLU A 128 -7.70 13.18 -5.52
C GLU A 128 -6.85 12.08 -6.18
N ILE A 129 -7.32 10.82 -6.14
CA ILE A 129 -6.54 9.67 -6.61
C ILE A 129 -6.88 9.37 -8.08
N ALA A 130 -5.98 9.76 -8.98
CA ALA A 130 -6.14 9.62 -10.43
C ALA A 130 -6.67 8.24 -10.88
N ASP A 131 -7.58 8.24 -11.86
CA ASP A 131 -8.27 7.05 -12.39
C ASP A 131 -7.33 5.98 -12.97
N ILE A 132 -6.12 6.38 -13.38
CA ILE A 132 -5.08 5.48 -13.88
C ILE A 132 -4.46 4.58 -12.79
N THR A 133 -4.67 4.91 -11.51
CA THR A 133 -4.11 4.16 -10.38
C THR A 133 -4.89 2.86 -10.18
N PRO A 134 -4.25 1.70 -9.93
CA PRO A 134 -5.00 0.47 -9.66
C PRO A 134 -5.92 0.67 -8.44
N GLU A 135 -7.15 0.17 -8.53
CA GLU A 135 -8.20 0.36 -7.53
C GLU A 135 -7.77 -0.03 -6.11
N LYS A 136 -6.96 -1.09 -5.99
CA LYS A 136 -6.38 -1.52 -4.71
C LYS A 136 -5.52 -0.41 -4.08
N LYS A 137 -4.62 0.17 -4.86
CA LYS A 137 -3.73 1.25 -4.40
C LYS A 137 -4.53 2.52 -4.10
N ARG A 138 -5.61 2.77 -4.85
CA ARG A 138 -6.54 3.85 -4.52
C ARG A 138 -7.20 3.65 -3.16
N ARG A 139 -7.71 2.45 -2.88
CA ARG A 139 -8.30 2.13 -1.56
C ARG A 139 -7.29 2.35 -0.44
N GLU A 140 -6.10 1.79 -0.59
CA GLU A 140 -5.03 1.88 0.41
C GLU A 140 -4.62 3.32 0.73
N ALA A 141 -4.68 4.24 -0.25
CA ALA A 141 -4.33 5.65 -0.10
C ALA A 141 -5.48 6.55 0.41
N ARG A 142 -6.68 6.02 0.64
CA ARG A 142 -7.82 6.81 1.18
C ARG A 142 -7.55 7.23 2.61
N LYS A 143 -7.61 8.53 2.90
CA LYS A 143 -7.64 9.04 4.28
C LYS A 143 -8.99 8.76 4.95
N LEU A 144 -8.94 8.31 6.19
CA LEU A 144 -10.10 7.88 6.98
C LEU A 144 -10.26 8.77 8.22
N SER A 145 -11.48 9.22 8.48
CA SER A 145 -11.89 9.89 9.72
C SER A 145 -13.17 9.24 10.27
N VAL A 146 -13.43 9.42 11.56
CA VAL A 146 -14.61 8.87 12.22
C VAL A 146 -15.82 9.77 11.97
N HIS A 147 -16.96 9.16 11.67
CA HIS A 147 -18.20 9.92 11.49
C HIS A 147 -18.62 10.60 12.81
N PRO A 148 -18.97 11.90 12.79
CA PRO A 148 -19.23 12.68 14.01
C PRO A 148 -20.42 12.17 14.85
N ASN A 149 -21.37 11.48 14.22
CA ASN A 149 -22.54 10.89 14.91
C ASN A 149 -22.31 9.45 15.41
N PHE A 150 -21.14 8.86 15.19
CA PHE A 150 -20.88 7.55 15.76
C PHE A 150 -20.75 7.67 17.28
N VAL A 151 -21.38 6.78 18.04
CA VAL A 151 -21.14 6.63 19.47
C VAL A 151 -20.74 5.18 19.68
N ALA A 152 -19.50 4.96 20.12
CA ALA A 152 -19.05 3.64 20.51
C ALA A 152 -19.87 3.24 21.73
N ASN A 153 -20.81 2.32 21.57
CA ASN A 153 -21.50 1.71 22.69
C ASN A 153 -20.48 0.78 23.37
N SER A 154 -19.82 1.28 24.42
CA SER A 154 -19.04 0.49 25.38
C SER A 154 -19.94 -0.16 26.41
#